data_AF-A0A957ILD9-F1
#
_entry.id   AF-A0A957ILD9-F1
#
_cell.length_a   1.000
_cell.length_b   1.000
_cell.length_c   1.000
_cell.angle_alpha   90.00
_cell.angle_beta   90.00
_cell.angle_gamma   90.00
#
_symmetry.space_group_name_H-M   'P 1'
#
loop_
_entity.id
_entity.type
_entity.pdbx_description
1 polymer ?
#
loop_
_entity_poly.entity_id
_entity_poly.type
_entity_poly.pdbx_seq_one_letter_code
_entity_poly.pdbx_strand_id
1 'polypeptide(L)'
;MKKGLFLLFWGVLCLAGCVREPQAATPAATRMVLETPDSPATTAVPPLPALVETPAATAAVDTAVSAPPLALQLTPQTAVSTLPAIPLALRWRYDTADVATALDLYSLDGGPLPDLLVGAADGRVVTLGLAQSEYWRAALPAAVHVLVGADLDEDGIGDVLSGSDDGLMTVFEGGVVRWQTSLDGAVTAVLLLAQPVSDNLLIAASGDGRLTALTRDGEQRWSISLGGGRINQLAQADVYGDGVSDVLAVDDAGQVTAVTQQGELLWQTSLGSAIRQLVTPDLNGDGATEVIVGTHAGTVAALTSTGGVLWRQELGTVVTAVAAADLNGDGLQELLAAGGLDHGMLTAFDENGQPLWQSLVAEGGIWAVTVGDVDGDGRFDLALGSDDGQVLLLDASGHLRGQFVTRGPVYALYLADIDQGESSPRPELVARAGDAIYLLDTMGSGIASADAPDAPPATAANLPADLLNDEGVTLLALGDLSLAGAVAERRWLLGADGVLGGIRPLLDSADLVAVNLETVLSPGGTAAAKADLRLAPPTLAAYLRGVDVALLANDHSLDFGLGGLNDTLAALLTQNVAYAGVGVNGETAVQPALFTVDGLRFAFLSFSNVANTYAADNQPGVARADAATITAAVTA
;
A
#
# COMPACT_ATOMS: atom_id res chain seq x y z
N MET A 1 -35.74 35.43 13.44
CA MET A 1 -34.80 34.30 13.27
C MET A 1 -34.69 33.56 14.57
N LYS A 2 -35.23 32.34 14.67
CA LYS A 2 -34.97 31.46 15.82
C LYS A 2 -33.51 30.99 15.68
N LYS A 3 -32.62 31.37 16.61
CA LYS A 3 -31.27 30.79 16.68
C LYS A 3 -31.41 29.39 17.31
N GLY A 4 -31.22 28.34 16.53
CA GLY A 4 -31.05 26.97 17.05
C GLY A 4 -29.57 26.71 17.30
N LEU A 5 -29.19 26.28 18.50
CA LEU A 5 -27.84 25.83 18.81
C LEU A 5 -27.87 24.31 18.91
N PHE A 6 -27.11 23.63 18.06
CA PHE A 6 -26.95 22.18 18.08
C PHE A 6 -25.52 21.86 18.49
N LEU A 7 -25.38 21.10 19.58
CA LEU A 7 -24.09 20.68 20.12
C LEU A 7 -23.90 19.20 19.76
N LEU A 8 -22.93 18.91 18.90
CA LEU A 8 -22.49 17.55 18.59
C LEU A 8 -21.29 17.23 19.49
N PHE A 9 -21.45 16.30 20.43
CA PHE A 9 -20.36 15.77 21.24
C PHE A 9 -19.89 14.46 20.61
N TRP A 10 -18.68 14.46 20.05
CA TRP A 10 -18.05 13.25 19.55
C TRP A 10 -17.33 12.57 20.73
N GLY A 11 -18.12 11.75 21.44
CA GLY A 11 -17.78 11.11 22.72
C GLY A 11 -18.96 11.09 23.68
N VAL A 12 -19.80 10.05 23.60
CA VAL A 12 -21.03 9.80 24.40
C VAL A 12 -22.21 10.72 24.07
N LEU A 13 -23.27 10.12 23.52
CA LEU A 13 -24.59 10.71 23.36
C LEU A 13 -25.20 10.99 24.74
N CYS A 14 -25.22 12.24 25.19
CA CYS A 14 -26.00 12.64 26.37
C CYS A 14 -27.22 13.44 25.92
N LEU A 15 -28.31 12.74 25.62
CA LEU A 15 -29.64 13.33 25.51
C LEU A 15 -30.18 13.58 26.92
N ALA A 16 -30.42 14.84 27.27
CA ALA A 16 -31.21 15.15 28.44
C ALA A 16 -32.67 14.71 28.20
N GLY A 17 -33.04 13.55 28.77
CA GLY A 17 -34.42 13.18 29.08
C GLY A 17 -35.06 12.07 28.25
N CYS A 18 -34.66 10.81 28.46
CA CYS A 18 -35.52 9.62 28.67
C CYS A 18 -34.66 8.34 28.69
N VAL A 19 -34.88 7.49 29.69
CA VAL A 19 -34.05 6.32 30.05
C VAL A 19 -34.29 5.12 29.14
N ARG A 20 -33.21 4.49 28.61
CA ARG A 20 -32.93 3.03 28.59
C ARG A 20 -31.49 2.73 28.10
N GLU A 21 -30.93 1.63 28.60
CA GLU A 21 -29.51 1.19 28.59
C GLU A 21 -28.84 0.95 27.21
N PRO A 22 -27.47 0.90 27.17
CA PRO A 22 -26.69 0.92 25.93
C PRO A 22 -26.50 -0.47 25.30
N GLN A 23 -26.61 -0.54 23.97
CA GLN A 23 -26.04 -1.60 23.13
C GLN A 23 -24.93 -1.01 22.25
N ALA A 24 -23.97 -1.87 21.87
CA ALA A 24 -22.68 -1.58 21.26
C ALA A 24 -22.72 -0.58 20.08
N ALA A 25 -21.71 0.29 20.03
CA ALA A 25 -21.58 1.40 19.10
C ALA A 25 -21.16 0.96 17.69
N THR A 26 -22.00 1.29 16.70
CA THR A 26 -21.63 1.52 15.30
C THR A 26 -21.31 3.01 15.09
N PRO A 27 -20.49 3.41 14.10
CA PRO A 27 -20.26 4.81 13.79
C PRO A 27 -21.57 5.47 13.36
N ALA A 28 -22.03 6.46 14.13
CA ALA A 28 -23.31 7.11 13.91
C ALA A 28 -23.14 8.36 13.05
N ALA A 29 -23.54 8.29 11.78
CA ALA A 29 -23.81 9.50 10.98
C ALA A 29 -25.12 10.14 11.48
N THR A 30 -25.13 11.45 11.72
CA THR A 30 -26.35 12.17 12.14
C THR A 30 -26.82 13.08 11.02
N ARG A 31 -28.04 12.85 10.53
CA ARG A 31 -28.72 13.70 9.53
C ARG A 31 -29.75 14.58 10.25
N MET A 32 -29.75 15.88 9.97
CA MET A 32 -30.68 16.86 10.53
C MET A 32 -31.39 17.61 9.40
N VAL A 33 -32.70 17.82 9.50
CA VAL A 33 -33.50 18.59 8.52
C VAL A 33 -34.06 19.85 9.18
N LEU A 34 -33.90 21.01 8.54
CA LEU A 34 -34.31 22.33 9.03
C LEU A 34 -35.21 23.06 8.02
N GLU A 35 -36.37 23.56 8.46
CA GLU A 35 -37.33 24.26 7.58
C GLU A 35 -36.81 25.62 7.06
N THR A 36 -37.01 25.92 5.76
CA THR A 36 -36.52 27.15 5.09
C THR A 36 -37.56 28.26 5.00
N PRO A 37 -37.12 29.53 4.88
CA PRO A 37 -37.93 30.64 4.34
C PRO A 37 -37.64 30.89 2.84
N ASP A 38 -38.68 31.20 2.04
CA ASP A 38 -38.61 31.39 0.58
C ASP A 38 -37.58 32.45 0.08
N SER A 39 -36.46 32.04 -0.55
CA SER A 39 -35.74 32.69 -1.68
C SER A 39 -34.32 32.10 -1.92
N PRO A 40 -33.76 32.15 -3.15
CA PRO A 40 -32.54 31.40 -3.49
C PRO A 40 -31.25 32.24 -3.49
N ALA A 41 -30.15 31.59 -3.10
CA ALA A 41 -28.80 31.59 -3.68
C ALA A 41 -27.77 31.19 -2.61
N THR A 42 -27.04 30.12 -2.85
CA THR A 42 -25.88 29.66 -2.06
C THR A 42 -24.67 30.56 -2.34
N THR A 43 -24.10 31.15 -1.29
CA THR A 43 -22.79 31.81 -1.35
C THR A 43 -21.99 31.45 -0.11
N ALA A 44 -20.86 30.75 -0.30
CA ALA A 44 -19.85 30.56 0.71
C ALA A 44 -18.90 31.78 0.74
N VAL A 45 -18.52 32.24 1.93
CA VAL A 45 -17.43 33.20 2.12
C VAL A 45 -16.34 32.47 2.90
N PRO A 46 -15.28 31.97 2.25
CA PRO A 46 -14.18 31.37 2.97
C PRO A 46 -13.46 32.44 3.81
N PRO A 47 -12.96 32.11 5.02
CA PRO A 47 -12.03 32.99 5.71
C PRO A 47 -10.77 33.15 4.84
N LEU A 48 -10.29 34.40 4.68
CA LEU A 48 -9.02 34.69 3.99
C LEU A 48 -7.85 34.07 4.80
N PRO A 49 -6.93 33.31 4.18
CA PRO A 49 -5.89 32.62 4.93
C PRO A 49 -4.77 33.60 5.33
N ALA A 50 -4.35 33.51 6.59
CA ALA A 50 -2.98 33.83 6.99
C ALA A 50 -2.27 32.49 7.25
N LEU A 51 -1.32 32.14 6.38
CA LEU A 51 -0.45 30.98 6.59
C LEU A 51 0.37 31.17 7.87
N VAL A 52 0.55 30.10 8.66
CA VAL A 52 1.33 30.15 9.89
C VAL A 52 2.82 30.21 9.53
N GLU A 53 3.48 31.36 9.72
CA GLU A 53 4.93 31.50 9.49
C GLU A 53 5.75 30.73 10.53
N THR A 54 6.77 29.99 10.09
CA THR A 54 7.72 29.26 10.95
C THR A 54 9.06 30.00 11.06
N PRO A 55 9.72 30.05 12.24
CA PRO A 55 11.08 30.57 12.34
C PRO A 55 12.08 29.51 11.84
N ALA A 56 13.01 29.92 10.98
CA ALA A 56 14.06 29.05 10.44
C ALA A 56 15.01 28.54 11.54
N ALA A 57 15.12 27.21 11.67
CA ALA A 57 16.10 26.56 12.54
C ALA A 57 17.38 26.26 11.76
N THR A 58 18.49 26.88 12.17
CA THR A 58 19.84 26.57 11.69
C THR A 58 20.39 25.35 12.43
N ALA A 59 20.54 24.21 11.76
CA ALA A 59 21.32 23.09 12.25
C ALA A 59 22.55 22.90 11.35
N ALA A 60 23.74 22.96 11.96
CA ALA A 60 25.01 22.68 11.29
C ALA A 60 25.16 21.17 11.11
N VAL A 61 25.41 20.73 9.87
CA VAL A 61 25.73 19.34 9.54
C VAL A 61 27.20 19.26 9.18
N ASP A 62 27.87 18.29 9.80
CA ASP A 62 29.27 17.93 9.64
C ASP A 62 29.52 17.44 8.20
N THR A 63 30.50 18.02 7.51
CA THR A 63 30.79 17.74 6.11
C THR A 63 31.72 16.54 5.98
N ALA A 64 31.18 15.40 5.56
CA ALA A 64 31.96 14.33 4.92
C ALA A 64 31.37 14.04 3.54
N VAL A 65 32.19 14.34 2.53
CA VAL A 65 32.06 14.16 1.07
C VAL A 65 30.92 13.24 0.59
N SER A 66 29.83 13.84 0.11
CA SER A 66 29.02 13.24 -0.96
C SER A 66 29.31 14.04 -2.23
N ALA A 67 29.66 13.35 -3.32
CA ALA A 67 29.55 13.96 -4.63
C ALA A 67 28.07 14.29 -4.88
N PRO A 68 27.74 15.38 -5.58
CA PRO A 68 26.37 15.60 -6.02
C PRO A 68 25.96 14.46 -6.96
N PRO A 69 24.72 13.95 -6.90
CA PRO A 69 24.27 12.95 -7.86
C PRO A 69 24.42 13.54 -9.27
N LEU A 70 24.97 12.75 -10.19
CA LEU A 70 24.94 13.07 -11.61
C LEU A 70 23.47 13.35 -11.98
N ALA A 71 23.20 14.48 -12.62
CA ALA A 71 21.84 14.82 -13.04
C ALA A 71 21.40 13.83 -14.13
N LEU A 72 20.75 12.75 -13.74
CA LEU A 72 20.01 11.87 -14.64
C LEU A 72 18.96 12.71 -15.36
N GLN A 73 18.89 12.55 -16.68
CA GLN A 73 17.77 13.07 -17.43
C GLN A 73 16.59 12.15 -17.17
N LEU A 74 15.55 12.68 -16.52
CA LEU A 74 14.27 12.00 -16.38
C LEU A 74 13.68 11.81 -17.78
N THR A 75 13.53 10.56 -18.20
CA THR A 75 12.77 10.23 -19.40
C THR A 75 11.27 10.40 -19.05
N PRO A 76 10.52 11.23 -19.78
CA PRO A 76 9.09 11.39 -19.52
C PRO A 76 8.33 10.09 -19.82
N GLN A 77 7.25 9.85 -19.09
CA GLN A 77 6.33 8.70 -19.20
C GLN A 77 5.84 8.40 -20.63
N THR A 78 5.87 9.41 -21.50
CA THR A 78 5.37 9.34 -22.87
C THR A 78 6.43 8.95 -23.90
N ALA A 79 7.65 8.60 -23.48
CA ALA A 79 8.66 8.10 -24.39
C ALA A 79 8.26 6.68 -24.89
N VAL A 80 7.63 6.65 -26.06
CA VAL A 80 7.18 5.43 -26.73
C VAL A 80 8.37 4.73 -27.38
N SER A 81 8.46 3.41 -27.22
CA SER A 81 9.54 2.64 -27.83
C SER A 81 9.53 2.76 -29.35
N THR A 82 10.72 2.69 -29.97
CA THR A 82 10.82 2.49 -31.43
C THR A 82 10.56 1.04 -31.83
N LEU A 83 10.54 0.12 -30.87
CA LEU A 83 10.16 -1.28 -31.09
C LEU A 83 8.66 -1.40 -31.33
N PRO A 84 8.20 -2.50 -31.97
CA PRO A 84 6.78 -2.76 -32.11
C PRO A 84 6.07 -2.79 -30.76
N ALA A 85 4.86 -2.24 -30.71
CA ALA A 85 3.99 -2.34 -29.54
C ALA A 85 3.62 -3.80 -29.27
N ILE A 86 3.57 -4.17 -28.01
CA ILE A 86 3.13 -5.49 -27.54
C ILE A 86 1.70 -5.31 -27.03
N PRO A 87 0.69 -5.85 -27.74
CA PRO A 87 -0.68 -5.77 -27.25
C PRO A 87 -0.83 -6.64 -26.01
N LEU A 88 -1.25 -6.04 -24.90
CA LEU A 88 -1.74 -6.77 -23.74
C LEU A 88 -3.25 -6.94 -23.88
N ALA A 89 -3.70 -8.19 -23.96
CA ALA A 89 -5.11 -8.53 -24.04
C ALA A 89 -5.52 -9.42 -22.88
N LEU A 90 -6.70 -9.17 -22.30
CA LEU A 90 -7.25 -10.05 -21.28
C LEU A 90 -7.60 -11.40 -21.90
N ARG A 91 -6.87 -12.46 -21.51
CA ARG A 91 -7.26 -13.84 -21.81
C ARG A 91 -8.41 -14.24 -20.92
N TRP A 92 -8.25 -14.04 -19.61
CA TRP A 92 -9.32 -14.18 -18.63
C TRP A 92 -8.99 -13.54 -17.27
N ARG A 93 -10.02 -13.45 -16.41
CA ARG A 93 -9.92 -12.99 -15.03
C ARG A 93 -10.58 -13.99 -14.08
N TYR A 94 -9.98 -14.21 -12.91
CA TYR A 94 -10.57 -14.95 -11.80
C TYR A 94 -10.78 -14.04 -10.60
N ASP A 95 -12.02 -13.91 -10.13
CA ASP A 95 -12.38 -13.09 -8.96
C ASP A 95 -12.27 -13.93 -7.67
N THR A 96 -11.41 -13.51 -6.74
CA THR A 96 -11.12 -14.24 -5.48
C THR A 96 -12.17 -14.01 -4.39
N ALA A 97 -13.12 -13.09 -4.63
CA ALA A 97 -14.20 -12.62 -3.74
C ALA A 97 -13.75 -11.82 -2.50
N ASP A 98 -12.49 -11.92 -2.11
CA ASP A 98 -11.80 -10.99 -1.20
C ASP A 98 -10.40 -10.73 -1.78
N VAL A 99 -9.64 -9.81 -1.19
CA VAL A 99 -8.30 -9.42 -1.67
C VAL A 99 -7.41 -10.64 -1.81
N ALA A 100 -6.89 -10.87 -3.02
CA ALA A 100 -5.89 -11.89 -3.28
C ALA A 100 -4.59 -11.45 -2.62
N THR A 101 -4.07 -12.23 -1.67
CA THR A 101 -2.90 -11.90 -0.85
C THR A 101 -1.67 -12.72 -1.18
N ALA A 102 -1.84 -13.87 -1.85
CA ALA A 102 -0.76 -14.72 -2.34
C ALA A 102 -1.09 -15.27 -3.74
N LEU A 103 -0.07 -15.43 -4.56
CA LEU A 103 -0.13 -16.06 -5.87
C LEU A 103 1.15 -16.88 -6.06
N ASP A 104 1.02 -18.06 -6.63
CA ASP A 104 2.16 -18.86 -7.10
C ASP A 104 1.77 -19.65 -8.36
N LEU A 105 2.77 -20.06 -9.14
CA LEU A 105 2.60 -20.83 -10.37
C LEU A 105 3.39 -22.14 -10.27
N TYR A 106 2.68 -23.27 -10.26
CA TYR A 106 3.32 -24.58 -10.12
C TYR A 106 2.46 -25.68 -10.74
N SER A 107 3.09 -26.68 -11.34
CA SER A 107 2.40 -27.82 -11.94
C SER A 107 1.90 -28.78 -10.86
N LEU A 108 0.59 -28.90 -10.71
CA LEU A 108 -0.01 -29.79 -9.71
C LEU A 108 -0.19 -31.22 -10.23
N ASP A 109 -0.08 -31.45 -11.54
CA ASP A 109 -0.26 -32.76 -12.17
C ASP A 109 1.05 -33.40 -12.67
N GLY A 110 2.20 -32.75 -12.42
CA GLY A 110 3.51 -33.17 -12.92
C GLY A 110 3.72 -32.90 -14.42
N GLY A 111 2.77 -32.24 -15.06
CA GLY A 111 2.82 -31.80 -16.44
C GLY A 111 3.78 -30.61 -16.65
N PRO A 112 4.07 -30.28 -17.92
CA PRO A 112 5.01 -29.20 -18.26
C PRO A 112 4.44 -27.79 -18.07
N LEU A 113 3.11 -27.66 -17.91
CA LEU A 113 2.46 -26.36 -17.73
C LEU A 113 2.16 -26.11 -16.25
N PRO A 114 2.27 -24.86 -15.78
CA PRO A 114 1.91 -24.52 -14.42
C PRO A 114 0.39 -24.41 -14.24
N ASP A 115 -0.06 -24.62 -13.00
CA ASP A 115 -1.37 -24.22 -12.52
C ASP A 115 -1.24 -22.97 -11.64
N LEU A 116 -2.36 -22.29 -11.36
CA LEU A 116 -2.38 -21.12 -10.49
C LEU A 116 -2.79 -21.50 -9.07
N LEU A 117 -1.99 -21.08 -8.10
CA LEU A 117 -2.25 -21.20 -6.68
C LEU A 117 -2.60 -19.82 -6.14
N VAL A 118 -3.78 -19.66 -5.53
CA VAL A 118 -4.29 -18.36 -5.09
C VAL A 118 -4.69 -18.39 -3.62
N GLY A 119 -4.15 -17.45 -2.85
CA GLY A 119 -4.45 -17.25 -1.44
C GLY A 119 -5.14 -15.91 -1.23
N ALA A 120 -6.13 -15.86 -0.33
CA ALA A 120 -6.94 -14.67 -0.10
C ALA A 120 -6.96 -14.23 1.37
N ALA A 121 -7.32 -12.95 1.58
CA ALA A 121 -7.42 -12.30 2.89
C ALA A 121 -8.47 -12.94 3.82
N ASP A 122 -9.48 -13.60 3.26
CA ASP A 122 -10.48 -14.33 4.05
C ASP A 122 -10.07 -15.79 4.35
N GLY A 123 -8.81 -16.14 4.07
CA GLY A 123 -8.23 -17.44 4.36
C GLY A 123 -8.47 -18.52 3.32
N ARG A 124 -9.05 -18.18 2.15
CA ARG A 124 -9.19 -19.15 1.07
C ARG A 124 -7.86 -19.49 0.41
N VAL A 125 -7.74 -20.76 0.04
CA VAL A 125 -6.75 -21.28 -0.91
C VAL A 125 -7.51 -21.90 -2.07
N VAL A 126 -7.17 -21.52 -3.29
CA VAL A 126 -7.79 -22.03 -4.52
C VAL A 126 -6.71 -22.45 -5.50
N THR A 127 -6.91 -23.59 -6.16
CA THR A 127 -6.06 -24.04 -7.27
C THR A 127 -6.85 -24.06 -8.57
N LEU A 128 -6.27 -23.48 -9.61
CA LEU A 128 -6.92 -23.28 -10.91
C LEU A 128 -6.03 -23.82 -12.02
N GLY A 129 -6.59 -24.68 -12.86
CA GLY A 129 -6.01 -24.97 -14.16
C GLY A 129 -6.13 -23.78 -15.11
N LEU A 130 -5.32 -23.78 -16.16
CA LEU A 130 -5.18 -22.68 -17.12
C LEU A 130 -6.45 -22.35 -17.95
N ALA A 131 -7.42 -23.27 -17.95
CA ALA A 131 -8.75 -23.07 -18.53
C ALA A 131 -9.79 -22.53 -17.53
N GLN A 132 -9.34 -21.99 -16.38
CA GLN A 132 -10.16 -21.59 -15.21
C GLN A 132 -10.94 -22.74 -14.56
N SER A 133 -10.55 -23.99 -14.83
CA SER A 133 -11.10 -25.12 -14.09
C SER A 133 -10.49 -25.15 -12.71
N GLU A 134 -11.29 -24.84 -11.68
CA GLU A 134 -10.88 -25.09 -10.31
C GLU A 134 -10.66 -26.58 -10.08
N TYR A 135 -9.49 -26.94 -9.56
CA TYR A 135 -9.24 -28.31 -9.12
C TYR A 135 -9.80 -28.52 -7.72
N TRP A 136 -9.45 -27.62 -6.79
CA TRP A 136 -9.97 -27.65 -5.44
C TRP A 136 -9.85 -26.29 -4.74
N ARG A 137 -10.55 -26.18 -3.61
CA ARG A 137 -10.47 -25.04 -2.70
C ARG A 137 -10.44 -25.50 -1.24
N ALA A 138 -9.77 -24.73 -0.40
CA ALA A 138 -9.74 -24.88 1.05
C ALA A 138 -10.01 -23.53 1.74
N ALA A 139 -10.46 -23.58 2.99
CA ALA A 139 -10.66 -22.40 3.82
C ALA A 139 -9.88 -22.56 5.13
N LEU A 140 -8.97 -21.64 5.38
CA LEU A 140 -8.19 -21.53 6.61
C LEU A 140 -8.77 -20.44 7.53
N PRO A 141 -8.44 -20.46 8.84
CA PRO A 141 -9.05 -19.53 9.81
C PRO A 141 -8.63 -18.07 9.64
N ALA A 142 -7.53 -17.80 8.95
CA ALA A 142 -6.92 -16.48 8.81
C ALA A 142 -6.39 -16.26 7.38
N ALA A 143 -6.10 -15.01 7.03
CA ALA A 143 -5.57 -14.59 5.73
C ALA A 143 -4.35 -15.41 5.31
N VAL A 144 -4.31 -15.83 4.04
CA VAL A 144 -3.19 -16.61 3.48
C VAL A 144 -2.24 -15.68 2.73
N HIS A 145 -1.06 -15.47 3.28
CA HIS A 145 -0.06 -14.54 2.73
C HIS A 145 1.10 -15.23 1.99
N VAL A 146 1.25 -16.53 2.19
CA VAL A 146 2.30 -17.32 1.54
C VAL A 146 1.67 -18.52 0.86
N LEU A 147 2.07 -18.75 -0.39
CA LEU A 147 1.83 -19.99 -1.14
C LEU A 147 3.15 -20.44 -1.77
N VAL A 148 3.40 -21.74 -1.73
CA VAL A 148 4.52 -22.38 -2.42
C VAL A 148 4.01 -23.70 -3.00
N GLY A 149 4.08 -23.83 -4.34
CA GLY A 149 3.90 -25.10 -5.02
C GLY A 149 5.21 -25.88 -5.08
N ALA A 150 5.16 -27.16 -4.74
CA ALA A 150 6.32 -28.05 -4.78
C ALA A 150 5.89 -29.51 -4.74
N ASP A 151 6.63 -30.42 -5.36
CA ASP A 151 6.50 -31.86 -5.13
C ASP A 151 7.26 -32.22 -3.84
N LEU A 152 6.58 -32.16 -2.69
CA LEU A 152 7.24 -32.29 -1.38
C LEU A 152 7.52 -33.74 -0.99
N ASP A 153 6.94 -34.74 -1.66
CA ASP A 153 7.21 -36.16 -1.42
C ASP A 153 7.82 -36.94 -2.58
N GLU A 154 8.13 -36.25 -3.67
CA GLU A 154 8.81 -36.78 -4.85
C GLU A 154 7.99 -37.86 -5.57
N ASP A 155 6.66 -37.76 -5.54
CA ASP A 155 5.77 -38.68 -6.25
C ASP A 155 5.49 -38.24 -7.71
N GLY A 156 5.93 -37.03 -8.07
CA GLY A 156 5.75 -36.41 -9.38
C GLY A 156 4.49 -35.55 -9.49
N ILE A 157 3.71 -35.40 -8.42
CA ILE A 157 2.50 -34.57 -8.32
C ILE A 157 2.80 -33.38 -7.40
N GLY A 158 2.24 -32.21 -7.73
CA GLY A 158 2.49 -31.01 -6.94
C GLY A 158 1.66 -30.93 -5.67
N ASP A 159 2.31 -30.61 -4.56
CA ASP A 159 1.70 -30.17 -3.31
C ASP A 159 1.59 -28.64 -3.24
N VAL A 160 0.71 -28.17 -2.36
CA VAL A 160 0.55 -26.74 -2.05
C VAL A 160 0.83 -26.51 -0.58
N LEU A 161 1.89 -25.75 -0.29
CA LEU A 161 2.15 -25.20 1.02
C LEU A 161 1.52 -23.82 1.13
N SER A 162 0.88 -23.56 2.27
CA SER A 162 0.32 -22.26 2.63
C SER A 162 0.82 -21.79 3.99
N GLY A 163 0.90 -20.47 4.16
CA GLY A 163 1.17 -19.81 5.43
C GLY A 163 0.18 -18.66 5.67
N SER A 164 -0.37 -18.61 6.89
CA SER A 164 -1.39 -17.63 7.28
C SER A 164 -0.99 -16.69 8.42
N ASP A 165 -1.76 -15.61 8.57
CA ASP A 165 -1.56 -14.53 9.57
C ASP A 165 -1.63 -15.00 11.03
N ASP A 166 -2.33 -16.10 11.30
CA ASP A 166 -2.39 -16.71 12.63
C ASP A 166 -1.19 -17.64 12.92
N GLY A 167 -0.20 -17.68 12.03
CA GLY A 167 1.00 -18.48 12.16
C GLY A 167 0.84 -19.95 11.74
N LEU A 168 -0.32 -20.33 11.18
CA LEU A 168 -0.55 -21.68 10.71
C LEU A 168 0.13 -21.91 9.35
N MET A 169 0.94 -22.97 9.27
CA MET A 169 1.41 -23.53 8.01
C MET A 169 0.64 -24.80 7.70
N THR A 170 0.13 -24.91 6.48
CA THR A 170 -0.64 -26.07 6.02
C THR A 170 -0.11 -26.56 4.68
N VAL A 171 0.17 -27.85 4.57
CA VAL A 171 0.47 -28.51 3.29
C VAL A 171 -0.76 -29.30 2.83
N PHE A 172 -1.11 -29.11 1.56
CA PHE A 172 -2.21 -29.78 0.87
C PHE A 172 -1.67 -30.67 -0.24
N GLU A 173 -2.18 -31.89 -0.31
CA GLU A 173 -1.97 -32.84 -1.41
C GLU A 173 -3.34 -33.09 -2.05
N GLY A 174 -3.52 -32.70 -3.31
CA GLY A 174 -4.82 -32.81 -3.99
C GLY A 174 -6.00 -32.13 -3.27
N GLY A 175 -5.72 -31.07 -2.49
CA GLY A 175 -6.71 -30.34 -1.68
C GLY A 175 -7.02 -30.96 -0.32
N VAL A 176 -6.36 -32.06 0.05
CA VAL A 176 -6.46 -32.68 1.37
C VAL A 176 -5.28 -32.22 2.22
N VAL A 177 -5.55 -31.84 3.47
CA VAL A 177 -4.49 -31.48 4.42
C VAL A 177 -3.64 -32.71 4.72
N ARG A 178 -2.36 -32.65 4.38
CA ARG A 178 -1.36 -33.67 4.69
C ARG A 178 -0.83 -33.49 6.11
N TRP A 179 -0.38 -32.28 6.42
CA TRP A 179 0.05 -31.90 7.76
C TRP A 179 -0.12 -30.40 8.00
N GLN A 180 -0.12 -30.04 9.28
CA GLN A 180 -0.17 -28.67 9.76
C GLN A 180 0.83 -28.47 10.89
N THR A 181 1.45 -27.30 10.91
CA THR A 181 2.31 -26.87 12.02
C THR A 181 2.05 -25.40 12.33
N SER A 182 2.18 -25.00 13.59
CA SER A 182 1.95 -23.62 14.02
C SER A 182 3.27 -22.99 14.40
N LEU A 183 3.53 -21.80 13.86
CA LEU A 183 4.62 -20.92 14.26
C LEU A 183 4.12 -19.90 15.30
N ASP A 184 5.05 -19.28 16.01
CA ASP A 184 4.75 -18.32 17.09
C ASP A 184 4.17 -16.98 16.58
N GLY A 185 4.23 -16.71 15.27
CA GLY A 185 3.68 -15.51 14.65
C GLY A 185 3.29 -15.73 13.19
N ALA A 186 2.65 -14.72 12.57
CA ALA A 186 2.18 -14.74 11.19
C ALA A 186 3.24 -15.30 10.24
N VAL A 187 2.88 -16.24 9.37
CA VAL A 187 3.81 -16.76 8.37
C VAL A 187 3.99 -15.71 7.28
N THR A 188 5.23 -15.25 7.09
CA THR A 188 5.53 -14.09 6.24
C THR A 188 6.27 -14.45 4.97
N ALA A 189 7.08 -15.51 5.00
CA ALA A 189 7.75 -16.07 3.85
C ALA A 189 8.08 -17.54 4.11
N VAL A 190 8.12 -18.35 3.05
CA VAL A 190 8.57 -19.74 3.10
C VAL A 190 9.50 -19.98 1.91
N LEU A 191 10.57 -20.72 2.17
CA LEU A 191 11.63 -21.00 1.22
C LEU A 191 11.88 -22.51 1.17
N LEU A 192 11.76 -23.10 -0.03
CA LEU A 192 12.13 -24.49 -0.29
C LEU A 192 13.62 -24.57 -0.64
N LEU A 193 14.41 -25.33 0.12
CA LEU A 193 15.85 -25.46 -0.08
C LEU A 193 16.16 -26.33 -1.31
N ALA A 194 16.89 -25.76 -2.28
CA ALA A 194 17.24 -26.46 -3.53
C ALA A 194 18.25 -27.59 -3.30
N GLN A 195 19.14 -27.41 -2.32
CA GLN A 195 20.20 -28.38 -1.97
C GLN A 195 20.25 -28.56 -0.45
N PRO A 196 19.33 -29.36 0.11
CA PRO A 196 19.22 -29.52 1.55
C PRO A 196 20.42 -30.31 2.10
N VAL A 197 21.13 -29.73 3.06
CA VAL A 197 22.32 -30.35 3.71
C VAL A 197 21.92 -31.37 4.81
N SER A 198 20.61 -31.50 5.09
CA SER A 198 20.01 -32.50 5.98
C SER A 198 18.54 -32.76 5.59
N ASP A 199 17.70 -33.33 6.46
CA ASP A 199 16.24 -33.39 6.21
C ASP A 199 15.55 -32.00 6.29
N ASN A 200 16.30 -30.91 6.52
CA ASN A 200 15.79 -29.55 6.44
C ASN A 200 15.38 -29.28 4.98
N LEU A 201 14.09 -29.25 4.71
CA LEU A 201 13.56 -29.01 3.37
C LEU A 201 13.05 -27.57 3.24
N LEU A 202 12.45 -27.05 4.30
CA LEU A 202 11.72 -25.78 4.30
C LEU A 202 12.29 -24.85 5.36
N ILE A 203 12.43 -23.58 5.02
CA ILE A 203 12.67 -22.50 5.98
C ILE A 203 11.46 -21.57 5.96
N ALA A 204 10.82 -21.40 7.12
CA ALA A 204 9.70 -20.49 7.29
C ALA A 204 10.13 -19.28 8.12
N ALA A 205 9.68 -18.09 7.70
CA ALA A 205 9.84 -16.86 8.44
C ALA A 205 8.52 -16.44 9.08
N SER A 206 8.58 -16.00 10.33
CA SER A 206 7.42 -15.48 11.05
C SER A 206 7.54 -13.98 11.37
N GLY A 207 6.39 -13.33 11.53
CA GLY A 207 6.29 -11.88 11.72
C GLY A 207 6.91 -11.35 13.03
N ASP A 208 7.31 -12.24 13.94
CA ASP A 208 8.07 -11.94 15.15
C ASP A 208 9.60 -11.96 14.93
N GLY A 209 10.05 -12.07 13.66
CA GLY A 209 11.47 -12.00 13.30
C GLY A 209 12.23 -13.32 13.50
N ARG A 210 11.53 -14.46 13.46
CA ARG A 210 12.14 -15.79 13.56
C ARG A 210 12.24 -16.50 12.21
N LEU A 211 13.28 -17.32 12.10
CA LEU A 211 13.39 -18.37 11.09
C LEU A 211 13.20 -19.73 11.77
N THR A 212 12.45 -20.60 11.12
CA THR A 212 12.18 -21.96 11.58
C THR A 212 12.43 -22.94 10.44
N ALA A 213 13.35 -23.88 10.63
CA ALA A 213 13.56 -24.98 9.69
C ALA A 213 12.64 -26.15 10.00
N LEU A 214 12.03 -26.67 8.93
CA LEU A 214 11.07 -27.75 8.96
C LEU A 214 11.52 -28.88 8.03
N THR A 215 11.16 -30.11 8.40
CA THR A 215 11.25 -31.27 7.51
C THR A 215 10.12 -31.25 6.47
N ARG A 216 10.17 -32.18 5.52
CA ARG A 216 9.08 -32.44 4.58
C ARG A 216 7.74 -32.80 5.24
N ASP A 217 7.78 -33.30 6.48
CA ASP A 217 6.61 -33.70 7.26
C ASP A 217 6.17 -32.62 8.27
N GLY A 218 6.75 -31.42 8.18
CA GLY A 218 6.41 -30.28 9.05
C GLY A 218 7.02 -30.35 10.45
N GLU A 219 7.97 -31.25 10.69
CA GLU A 219 8.66 -31.34 11.98
C GLU A 219 9.71 -30.24 12.11
N GLN A 220 9.66 -29.48 13.20
CA GLN A 220 10.65 -28.45 13.50
C GLN A 220 12.00 -29.05 13.86
N ARG A 221 13.04 -28.60 13.15
CA ARG A 221 14.44 -28.97 13.38
C ARG A 221 15.17 -27.94 14.23
N TRP A 222 15.00 -26.66 13.89
CA TRP A 222 15.54 -25.55 14.67
C TRP A 222 14.66 -24.31 14.50
N SER A 223 14.79 -23.37 15.42
CA SER A 223 14.19 -22.04 15.34
C SER A 223 15.13 -21.02 15.96
N ILE A 224 15.41 -19.94 15.23
CA ILE A 224 16.29 -18.85 15.67
C ILE A 224 15.55 -17.52 15.53
N SER A 225 15.84 -16.58 16.43
CA SER A 225 15.41 -15.19 16.28
C SER A 225 16.56 -14.38 15.72
N LEU A 226 16.30 -13.57 14.70
CA LEU A 226 17.32 -12.76 14.05
C LEU A 226 17.56 -11.41 14.76
N GLY A 227 16.73 -11.09 15.77
CA GLY A 227 16.83 -9.83 16.52
C GLY A 227 16.42 -8.58 15.75
N GLY A 228 15.83 -8.76 14.56
CA GLY A 228 15.34 -7.72 13.68
C GLY A 228 13.82 -7.54 13.73
N GLY A 229 13.25 -6.97 12.67
CA GLY A 229 11.82 -6.72 12.51
C GLY A 229 11.06 -7.93 11.94
N ARG A 230 9.83 -7.67 11.48
CA ARG A 230 9.08 -8.62 10.65
C ARG A 230 9.87 -8.93 9.39
N ILE A 231 10.11 -10.21 9.12
CA ILE A 231 10.79 -10.66 7.90
C ILE A 231 9.81 -10.52 6.72
N ASN A 232 10.27 -9.91 5.63
CA ASN A 232 9.45 -9.64 4.44
C ASN A 232 9.71 -10.64 3.30
N GLN A 233 10.94 -11.09 3.15
CA GLN A 233 11.31 -12.04 2.10
C GLN A 233 12.47 -12.94 2.55
N LEU A 234 12.48 -14.16 2.01
CA LEU A 234 13.59 -15.09 2.06
C LEU A 234 14.15 -15.32 0.66
N ALA A 235 15.46 -15.59 0.57
CA ALA A 235 16.12 -16.01 -0.66
C ALA A 235 17.23 -17.03 -0.36
N GLN A 236 17.69 -17.70 -1.42
CA GLN A 236 18.86 -18.59 -1.38
C GLN A 236 20.00 -17.99 -2.19
N ALA A 237 21.20 -18.07 -1.64
CA ALA A 237 22.43 -17.62 -2.28
C ALA A 237 23.60 -18.49 -1.80
N ASP A 238 24.46 -18.92 -2.71
CA ASP A 238 25.76 -19.50 -2.33
C ASP A 238 26.69 -18.35 -1.93
N VAL A 239 26.64 -17.98 -0.65
CA VAL A 239 27.34 -16.84 -0.09
C VAL A 239 28.87 -17.03 -0.12
N TYR A 240 29.36 -18.27 -0.10
CA TYR A 240 30.79 -18.56 -0.04
C TYR A 240 31.36 -19.19 -1.32
N GLY A 241 30.54 -19.43 -2.34
CA GLY A 241 30.96 -20.11 -3.56
C GLY A 241 31.38 -21.56 -3.30
N ASP A 242 30.87 -22.18 -2.23
CA ASP A 242 31.24 -23.55 -1.84
C ASP A 242 30.31 -24.61 -2.47
N GLY A 243 29.35 -24.16 -3.27
CA GLY A 243 28.36 -24.98 -3.95
C GLY A 243 27.17 -25.34 -3.06
N VAL A 244 27.00 -24.72 -1.88
CA VAL A 244 25.86 -24.92 -0.99
C VAL A 244 25.17 -23.57 -0.75
N SER A 245 23.89 -23.47 -1.10
CA SER A 245 23.15 -22.23 -0.85
C SER A 245 22.81 -22.02 0.63
N ASP A 246 23.07 -20.82 1.11
CA ASP A 246 22.68 -20.28 2.41
C ASP A 246 21.33 -19.56 2.33
N VAL A 247 20.78 -19.20 3.49
CA VAL A 247 19.49 -18.52 3.62
C VAL A 247 19.71 -17.05 3.88
N LEU A 248 19.11 -16.21 3.05
CA LEU A 248 19.05 -14.76 3.23
C LEU A 248 17.65 -14.36 3.70
N ALA A 249 17.59 -13.40 4.62
CA ALA A 249 16.37 -12.79 5.11
C ALA A 249 16.50 -11.26 5.15
N VAL A 250 15.42 -10.57 4.77
CA VAL A 250 15.29 -9.11 4.88
C VAL A 250 14.04 -8.73 5.66
N ASP A 251 14.10 -7.62 6.39
CA ASP A 251 13.05 -7.24 7.33
C ASP A 251 12.65 -5.75 7.33
N ASP A 252 11.60 -5.45 8.07
CA ASP A 252 11.06 -4.10 8.28
C ASP A 252 11.98 -3.16 9.08
N ALA A 253 12.99 -3.70 9.78
CA ALA A 253 14.01 -2.90 10.46
C ALA A 253 15.14 -2.47 9.52
N GLY A 254 15.13 -2.95 8.27
CA GLY A 254 16.18 -2.70 7.29
C GLY A 254 17.42 -3.56 7.48
N GLN A 255 17.25 -4.73 8.08
CA GLN A 255 18.31 -5.70 8.28
C GLN A 255 18.35 -6.68 7.12
N VAL A 256 19.52 -6.90 6.54
CA VAL A 256 19.84 -8.07 5.71
C VAL A 256 20.59 -9.05 6.61
N THR A 257 20.15 -10.31 6.66
CA THR A 257 20.77 -11.36 7.47
C THR A 257 21.03 -12.59 6.63
N ALA A 258 22.25 -13.13 6.72
CA ALA A 258 22.60 -14.43 6.16
C ALA A 258 22.77 -15.47 7.28
N VAL A 259 22.18 -16.64 7.09
CA VAL A 259 22.33 -17.79 7.98
C VAL A 259 22.59 -19.06 7.17
N THR A 260 23.32 -20.00 7.76
CA THR A 260 23.45 -21.34 7.16
C THR A 260 22.11 -22.06 7.16
N GLN A 261 21.98 -23.13 6.36
CA GLN A 261 20.82 -24.02 6.41
C GLN A 261 20.64 -24.72 7.79
N GLN A 262 21.63 -24.64 8.67
CA GLN A 262 21.57 -25.16 10.06
C GLN A 262 21.19 -24.07 11.08
N GLY A 263 20.93 -22.85 10.63
CA GLY A 263 20.54 -21.72 11.49
C GLY A 263 21.71 -21.04 12.18
N GLU A 264 22.93 -21.20 11.69
CA GLU A 264 24.09 -20.47 12.20
C GLU A 264 24.18 -19.10 11.53
N LEU A 265 24.32 -18.04 12.32
CA LEU A 265 24.47 -16.69 11.79
C LEU A 265 25.80 -16.54 11.07
N LEU A 266 25.76 -16.09 9.81
CA LEU A 266 26.93 -15.79 9.00
C LEU A 266 27.31 -14.32 9.11
N TRP A 267 26.38 -13.43 8.76
CA TRP A 267 26.57 -11.98 8.82
C TRP A 267 25.24 -11.22 8.84
N GLN A 268 25.33 -9.96 9.25
CA GLN A 268 24.21 -9.02 9.32
C GLN A 268 24.64 -7.64 8.85
N THR A 269 23.87 -7.04 7.95
CA THR A 269 24.08 -5.68 7.43
C THR A 269 22.81 -4.85 7.55
N SER A 270 22.87 -3.74 8.28
CA SER A 270 21.73 -2.84 8.48
C SER A 270 21.81 -1.65 7.53
N LEU A 271 20.71 -1.38 6.83
CA LEU A 271 20.50 -0.22 5.97
C LEU A 271 19.56 0.82 6.60
N GLY A 272 19.03 0.55 7.79
CA GLY A 272 18.31 1.52 8.62
C GLY A 272 16.87 1.84 8.20
N SER A 273 16.33 1.17 7.19
CA SER A 273 14.95 1.34 6.73
C SER A 273 14.41 0.05 6.11
N ALA A 274 13.12 -0.22 6.30
CA ALA A 274 12.42 -1.44 5.88
C ALA A 274 12.80 -1.87 4.46
N ILE A 275 13.17 -3.15 4.33
CA ILE A 275 13.50 -3.78 3.05
C ILE A 275 12.37 -4.75 2.71
N ARG A 276 11.73 -4.53 1.57
CA ARG A 276 10.62 -5.37 1.11
C ARG A 276 11.09 -6.55 0.27
N GLN A 277 12.02 -6.28 -0.65
CA GLN A 277 12.47 -7.25 -1.62
C GLN A 277 14.01 -7.25 -1.71
N LEU A 278 14.56 -8.42 -1.96
CA LEU A 278 15.94 -8.68 -2.28
C LEU A 278 16.03 -9.55 -3.55
N VAL A 279 17.12 -9.39 -4.30
CA VAL A 279 17.52 -10.30 -5.39
C VAL A 279 19.00 -10.65 -5.26
N THR A 280 19.39 -11.82 -5.80
CA THR A 280 20.75 -12.37 -5.64
C THR A 280 21.44 -12.66 -6.98
N PRO A 281 21.72 -11.62 -7.80
CA PRO A 281 22.43 -11.80 -9.07
C PRO A 281 23.92 -12.11 -8.83
N ASP A 282 24.55 -12.74 -9.81
CA ASP A 282 26.01 -12.64 -9.99
C ASP A 282 26.26 -11.35 -10.78
N LEU A 283 26.47 -10.25 -10.06
CA LEU A 283 26.51 -8.90 -10.63
C LEU A 283 27.85 -8.66 -11.34
N ASN A 284 28.92 -9.26 -10.82
CA ASN A 284 30.29 -9.01 -11.26
C ASN A 284 30.86 -10.13 -12.17
N GLY A 285 30.15 -11.24 -12.33
CA GLY A 285 30.51 -12.38 -13.18
C GLY A 285 31.59 -13.29 -12.59
N ASP A 286 31.83 -13.26 -11.28
CA ASP A 286 32.84 -14.08 -10.59
C ASP A 286 32.31 -15.44 -10.12
N GLY A 287 31.01 -15.68 -10.26
CA GLY A 287 30.32 -16.90 -9.88
C GLY A 287 29.82 -16.93 -8.43
N ALA A 288 30.18 -15.95 -7.59
CA ALA A 288 29.52 -15.71 -6.32
C ALA A 288 28.32 -14.77 -6.52
N THR A 289 27.30 -14.92 -5.68
CA THR A 289 26.11 -14.05 -5.78
C THR A 289 26.24 -12.84 -4.86
N GLU A 290 25.93 -11.67 -5.40
CA GLU A 290 25.71 -10.45 -4.63
C GLU A 290 24.30 -10.41 -4.05
N VAL A 291 24.06 -9.50 -3.09
CA VAL A 291 22.72 -9.25 -2.55
C VAL A 291 22.31 -7.83 -2.86
N ILE A 292 21.22 -7.67 -3.59
CA ILE A 292 20.67 -6.36 -3.92
C ILE A 292 19.37 -6.12 -3.19
N VAL A 293 19.24 -4.93 -2.61
CA VAL A 293 18.07 -4.54 -1.81
C VAL A 293 17.67 -3.09 -2.07
N GLY A 294 16.37 -2.84 -1.96
CA GLY A 294 15.78 -1.51 -1.93
C GLY A 294 15.10 -1.23 -0.59
N THR A 295 15.26 -0.02 -0.07
CA THR A 295 14.66 0.40 1.22
C THR A 295 13.51 1.38 1.02
N HIS A 296 12.63 1.47 2.02
CA HIS A 296 11.56 2.45 2.02
C HIS A 296 12.03 3.91 2.16
N ALA A 297 13.23 4.13 2.69
CA ALA A 297 13.89 5.43 2.71
C ALA A 297 14.43 5.85 1.33
N GLY A 298 14.37 4.95 0.35
CA GLY A 298 14.81 5.20 -1.02
C GLY A 298 16.28 4.91 -1.27
N THR A 299 16.89 4.08 -0.44
CA THR A 299 18.26 3.59 -0.68
C THR A 299 18.20 2.30 -1.49
N VAL A 300 18.99 2.22 -2.56
CA VAL A 300 19.31 0.97 -3.26
C VAL A 300 20.74 0.61 -2.91
N ALA A 301 21.00 -0.64 -2.52
CA ALA A 301 22.33 -1.08 -2.16
C ALA A 301 22.65 -2.46 -2.74
N ALA A 302 23.89 -2.62 -3.19
CA ALA A 302 24.50 -3.91 -3.48
C ALA A 302 25.45 -4.30 -2.36
N LEU A 303 25.32 -5.52 -1.88
CA LEU A 303 26.19 -6.13 -0.90
C LEU A 303 26.98 -7.25 -1.57
N THR A 304 28.25 -7.39 -1.18
CA THR A 304 29.04 -8.60 -1.45
C THR A 304 28.32 -9.81 -0.88
N SER A 305 28.66 -11.01 -1.36
CA SER A 305 28.21 -12.26 -0.76
C SER A 305 28.42 -12.32 0.77
N THR A 306 29.50 -11.72 1.29
CA THR A 306 29.82 -11.67 2.73
C THR A 306 29.18 -10.50 3.50
N GLY A 307 28.19 -9.80 2.93
CA GLY A 307 27.44 -8.72 3.58
C GLY A 307 28.10 -7.33 3.58
N GLY A 308 29.32 -7.18 3.07
CA GLY A 308 29.95 -5.87 2.89
C GLY A 308 29.23 -5.03 1.83
N VAL A 309 29.07 -3.73 2.04
CA VAL A 309 28.45 -2.84 1.03
C VAL A 309 29.42 -2.62 -0.13
N LEU A 310 29.05 -3.05 -1.33
CA LEU A 310 29.78 -2.75 -2.57
C LEU A 310 29.54 -1.29 -2.98
N TRP A 311 28.27 -0.93 -3.08
CA TRP A 311 27.84 0.42 -3.41
C TRP A 311 26.42 0.70 -2.90
N ARG A 312 26.06 1.98 -2.85
CA ARG A 312 24.73 2.46 -2.44
C ARG A 312 24.35 3.69 -3.24
N GLN A 313 23.06 3.82 -3.55
CA GLN A 313 22.49 4.96 -4.24
C GLN A 313 21.24 5.44 -3.51
N GLU A 314 21.07 6.75 -3.39
CA GLU A 314 19.88 7.37 -2.81
C GLU A 314 18.98 7.86 -3.92
N LEU A 315 17.81 7.24 -4.08
CA LEU A 315 16.80 7.60 -5.06
C LEU A 315 15.83 8.68 -4.56
N GLY A 316 15.78 8.91 -3.24
CA GLY A 316 14.91 9.92 -2.64
C GLY A 316 13.42 9.57 -2.66
N THR A 317 13.06 8.37 -3.09
CA THR A 317 11.70 7.82 -3.09
C THR A 317 11.73 6.36 -2.68
N VAL A 318 10.64 5.87 -2.07
CA VAL A 318 10.48 4.48 -1.66
C VAL A 318 10.87 3.51 -2.78
N VAL A 319 11.62 2.46 -2.44
CA VAL A 319 11.89 1.33 -3.33
C VAL A 319 11.14 0.12 -2.79
N THR A 320 10.23 -0.38 -3.60
CA THR A 320 9.29 -1.45 -3.25
C THR A 320 9.60 -2.73 -4.01
N ALA A 321 10.27 -2.63 -5.15
CA ALA A 321 10.64 -3.76 -5.99
C ALA A 321 12.03 -3.57 -6.60
N VAL A 322 12.75 -4.69 -6.73
CA VAL A 322 14.06 -4.77 -7.40
C VAL A 322 14.12 -6.00 -8.31
N ALA A 323 14.84 -5.91 -9.41
CA ALA A 323 15.06 -7.02 -10.35
C ALA A 323 16.42 -6.88 -11.02
N ALA A 324 17.05 -7.98 -11.41
CA ALA A 324 18.33 -7.97 -12.13
C ALA A 324 18.26 -8.83 -13.39
N ALA A 325 18.83 -8.33 -14.49
CA ALA A 325 18.89 -9.03 -15.78
C ALA A 325 19.94 -8.38 -16.71
N ASP A 326 20.45 -9.14 -17.68
CA ASP A 326 21.33 -8.62 -18.75
C ASP A 326 20.49 -7.86 -19.79
N LEU A 327 20.11 -6.62 -19.47
CA LEU A 327 19.23 -5.79 -20.29
C LEU A 327 19.90 -5.33 -21.58
N ASN A 328 21.22 -5.21 -21.56
CA ASN A 328 21.99 -4.66 -22.67
C ASN A 328 22.61 -5.74 -23.59
N GLY A 329 22.68 -7.00 -23.14
CA GLY A 329 23.18 -8.16 -23.88
C GLY A 329 24.70 -8.33 -23.86
N ASP A 330 25.40 -7.77 -22.87
CA ASP A 330 26.86 -7.86 -22.74
C ASP A 330 27.32 -9.02 -21.85
N GLY A 331 26.38 -9.74 -21.23
CA GLY A 331 26.64 -10.87 -20.35
C GLY A 331 26.80 -10.50 -18.88
N LEU A 332 26.71 -9.23 -18.51
CA LEU A 332 26.61 -8.75 -17.13
C LEU A 332 25.16 -8.37 -16.82
N GLN A 333 24.77 -8.43 -15.55
CA GLN A 333 23.40 -8.10 -15.15
C GLN A 333 23.30 -6.62 -14.73
N GLU A 334 22.36 -5.90 -15.34
CA GLU A 334 21.90 -4.62 -14.83
C GLU A 334 20.91 -4.79 -13.69
N LEU A 335 20.84 -3.78 -12.83
CA LEU A 335 19.86 -3.70 -11.75
C LEU A 335 18.73 -2.74 -12.12
N LEU A 336 17.50 -3.14 -11.84
CA LEU A 336 16.32 -2.30 -11.80
C LEU A 336 15.86 -2.08 -10.36
N ALA A 337 15.57 -0.82 -10.03
CA ALA A 337 14.88 -0.45 -8.80
C ALA A 337 13.61 0.33 -9.15
N ALA A 338 12.49 -0.10 -8.59
CA ALA A 338 11.20 0.53 -8.81
C ALA A 338 10.50 0.86 -7.49
N GLY A 339 9.68 1.90 -7.54
CA GLY A 339 8.84 2.32 -6.43
C GLY A 339 8.20 3.66 -6.71
N GLY A 340 8.12 4.54 -5.71
CA GLY A 340 7.33 5.76 -5.80
C GLY A 340 6.09 5.73 -4.90
N LEU A 341 5.85 6.81 -4.13
CA LEU A 341 4.61 6.95 -3.35
C LEU A 341 3.50 7.62 -4.14
N ASP A 342 3.84 8.68 -4.88
CA ASP A 342 2.92 9.53 -5.63
C ASP A 342 3.09 9.41 -7.15
N HIS A 343 4.23 8.89 -7.63
CA HIS A 343 4.49 8.59 -9.03
C HIS A 343 5.43 7.39 -9.15
N GLY A 344 5.09 6.45 -10.01
CA GLY A 344 5.87 5.25 -10.28
C GLY A 344 7.19 5.59 -10.94
N MET A 345 8.28 5.34 -10.24
CA MET A 345 9.64 5.57 -10.70
C MET A 345 10.32 4.23 -11.01
N LEU A 346 11.02 4.16 -12.14
CA LEU A 346 11.91 3.05 -12.49
C LEU A 346 13.31 3.60 -12.77
N THR A 347 14.31 3.03 -12.13
CA THR A 347 15.72 3.39 -12.33
C THR A 347 16.53 2.14 -12.67
N ALA A 348 17.34 2.21 -13.72
CA ALA A 348 18.31 1.17 -14.07
C ALA A 348 19.72 1.57 -13.66
N PHE A 349 20.51 0.60 -13.22
CA PHE A 349 21.91 0.76 -12.85
C PHE A 349 22.77 -0.29 -13.54
N ASP A 350 24.03 0.08 -13.81
CA ASP A 350 25.07 -0.86 -14.17
C ASP A 350 25.52 -1.71 -12.96
N GLU A 351 26.42 -2.65 -13.19
CA GLU A 351 26.97 -3.56 -12.19
C GLU A 351 27.72 -2.82 -11.06
N ASN A 352 28.17 -1.59 -11.31
CA ASN A 352 28.89 -0.74 -10.36
C ASN A 352 27.97 0.26 -9.64
N GLY A 353 26.65 0.14 -9.83
CA GLY A 353 25.65 1.03 -9.22
C GLY A 353 25.63 2.43 -9.83
N GLN A 354 26.21 2.64 -11.02
CA GLN A 354 26.02 3.87 -11.77
C GLN A 354 24.67 3.84 -12.46
N PRO A 355 23.86 4.89 -12.33
CA PRO A 355 22.54 4.91 -12.94
C PRO A 355 22.68 5.07 -14.47
N LEU A 356 22.05 4.16 -15.21
CA LEU A 356 22.03 4.14 -16.66
C LEU A 356 20.94 5.07 -17.20
N TRP A 357 19.73 4.93 -16.65
CA TRP A 357 18.56 5.75 -17.01
C TRP A 357 17.53 5.74 -15.88
N GLN A 358 16.61 6.71 -15.93
CA GLN A 358 15.52 6.84 -14.98
C GLN A 358 14.26 7.32 -15.71
N SER A 359 13.12 6.70 -15.40
CA SER A 359 11.86 6.95 -16.08
C SER A 359 10.69 7.02 -15.10
N LEU A 360 9.81 8.01 -15.30
CA LEU A 360 8.51 8.06 -14.65
C LEU A 360 7.55 7.19 -15.47
N VAL A 361 7.10 6.08 -14.92
CA VAL A 361 6.41 5.02 -15.67
C VAL A 361 4.92 4.95 -15.38
N ALA A 362 4.50 5.36 -14.18
CA ALA A 362 3.10 5.34 -13.75
C ALA A 362 2.76 6.55 -12.87
N GLU A 363 1.47 6.85 -12.74
CA GLU A 363 0.97 7.81 -11.75
C GLU A 363 0.86 7.14 -10.37
N GLY A 364 0.60 5.83 -10.31
CA GLY A 364 0.71 5.04 -9.08
C GLY A 364 2.14 4.57 -8.80
N GLY A 365 2.44 4.31 -7.53
CA GLY A 365 3.68 3.64 -7.13
C GLY A 365 3.83 2.26 -7.77
N ILE A 366 5.04 1.86 -8.15
CA ILE A 366 5.29 0.50 -8.66
C ILE A 366 5.41 -0.46 -7.48
N TRP A 367 4.88 -1.67 -7.59
CA TRP A 367 4.93 -2.71 -6.55
C TRP A 367 5.51 -4.03 -7.02
N ALA A 368 5.52 -4.26 -8.32
CA ALA A 368 6.04 -5.46 -8.94
C ALA A 368 6.87 -5.10 -10.16
N VAL A 369 8.01 -5.77 -10.30
CA VAL A 369 8.86 -5.75 -11.49
C VAL A 369 9.22 -7.19 -11.80
N THR A 370 9.02 -7.61 -13.05
CA THR A 370 9.56 -8.86 -13.57
C THR A 370 10.16 -8.62 -14.95
N VAL A 371 11.12 -9.46 -15.33
CA VAL A 371 11.93 -9.30 -16.54
C VAL A 371 11.90 -10.61 -17.33
N GLY A 372 11.69 -10.52 -18.64
CA GLY A 372 11.64 -11.70 -19.51
C GLY A 372 11.47 -11.30 -20.98
N ASP A 373 11.87 -12.17 -21.89
CA ASP A 373 11.61 -12.00 -23.33
C ASP A 373 10.15 -12.34 -23.61
N VAL A 374 9.27 -11.33 -23.64
CA VAL A 374 7.82 -11.56 -23.76
C VAL A 374 7.35 -11.65 -25.20
N ASP A 375 8.14 -11.14 -26.15
CA ASP A 375 7.82 -11.14 -27.58
C ASP A 375 8.71 -12.06 -28.42
N GLY A 376 9.54 -12.88 -27.78
CA GLY A 376 10.38 -13.90 -28.40
C GLY A 376 11.44 -13.32 -29.35
N ASP A 377 11.83 -12.05 -29.15
CA ASP A 377 12.82 -11.38 -30.00
C ASP A 377 14.27 -11.60 -29.54
N GLY A 378 14.46 -12.29 -28.42
CA GLY A 378 15.74 -12.58 -27.81
C GLY A 378 16.27 -11.47 -26.91
N ARG A 379 15.49 -10.41 -26.65
CA ARG A 379 15.81 -9.34 -25.70
C ARG A 379 14.83 -9.35 -24.54
N PHE A 380 15.29 -8.86 -23.40
CA PHE A 380 14.43 -8.72 -22.24
C PHE A 380 13.49 -7.52 -22.36
N ASP A 381 12.23 -7.74 -21.99
CA ASP A 381 11.23 -6.73 -21.70
C ASP A 381 10.98 -6.66 -20.19
N LEU A 382 10.46 -5.52 -19.74
CA LEU A 382 10.15 -5.25 -18.35
C LEU A 382 8.63 -5.22 -18.16
N ALA A 383 8.11 -6.01 -17.23
CA ALA A 383 6.71 -5.94 -16.83
C ALA A 383 6.59 -5.31 -15.44
N LEU A 384 5.79 -4.25 -15.32
CA LEU A 384 5.59 -3.50 -14.08
C LEU A 384 4.13 -3.53 -13.64
N GLY A 385 3.92 -3.66 -12.33
CA GLY A 385 2.61 -3.54 -11.70
C GLY A 385 2.57 -2.33 -10.78
N SER A 386 1.51 -1.52 -10.88
CA SER A 386 1.37 -0.29 -10.10
C SER A 386 0.13 -0.24 -9.22
N ASP A 387 0.15 0.70 -8.27
CA ASP A 387 -0.94 0.97 -7.32
C ASP A 387 -2.24 1.44 -7.98
N ASP A 388 -2.13 2.15 -9.10
CA ASP A 388 -3.28 2.63 -9.87
C ASP A 388 -3.83 1.57 -10.84
N GLY A 389 -3.40 0.32 -10.70
CA GLY A 389 -3.90 -0.82 -11.46
C GLY A 389 -3.32 -0.92 -12.87
N GLN A 390 -2.20 -0.26 -13.15
CA GLN A 390 -1.53 -0.42 -14.43
C GLN A 390 -0.67 -1.69 -14.41
N VAL A 391 -0.76 -2.42 -15.50
CA VAL A 391 0.23 -3.39 -15.94
C VAL A 391 0.93 -2.78 -17.15
N LEU A 392 2.23 -2.52 -17.04
CA LEU A 392 3.02 -1.87 -18.09
C LEU A 392 4.06 -2.85 -18.64
N LEU A 393 4.21 -2.90 -19.96
CA LEU A 393 5.33 -3.53 -20.64
C LEU A 393 6.24 -2.46 -21.23
N LEU A 394 7.52 -2.50 -20.85
CA LEU A 394 8.56 -1.60 -21.32
C LEU A 394 9.66 -2.38 -22.04
N ASP A 395 10.37 -1.73 -22.96
CA ASP A 395 11.65 -2.26 -23.44
C ASP A 395 12.75 -2.15 -22.38
N ALA A 396 13.89 -2.78 -22.63
CA ALA A 396 15.10 -2.71 -21.78
C ALA A 396 15.62 -1.28 -21.51
N SER A 397 15.18 -0.28 -22.27
CA SER A 397 15.53 1.14 -22.08
C SER A 397 14.46 1.92 -21.31
N GLY A 398 13.41 1.25 -20.82
CA GLY A 398 12.33 1.85 -20.05
C GLY A 398 11.25 2.55 -20.88
N HIS A 399 11.18 2.30 -22.19
CA HIS A 399 10.14 2.87 -23.05
C HIS A 399 8.91 1.98 -23.18
N LEU A 400 7.72 2.59 -23.15
CA LEU A 400 6.46 1.87 -23.20
C LEU A 400 6.26 1.12 -24.53
N ARG A 401 5.94 -0.18 -24.41
CA ARG A 401 5.57 -1.08 -25.51
C ARG A 401 4.12 -1.56 -25.42
N GLY A 402 3.59 -1.72 -24.20
CA GLY A 402 2.24 -2.24 -23.96
C GLY A 402 1.70 -1.81 -22.60
N GLN A 403 0.37 -1.78 -22.46
CA GLN A 403 -0.28 -1.48 -21.18
C GLN A 403 -1.63 -2.18 -21.06
N PHE A 404 -2.02 -2.49 -19.83
CA PHE A 404 -3.34 -3.00 -19.48
C PHE A 404 -3.76 -2.44 -18.12
N VAL A 405 -5.04 -2.15 -17.96
CA VAL A 405 -5.59 -1.61 -16.70
C VAL A 405 -6.44 -2.68 -16.02
N THR A 406 -6.05 -3.06 -14.81
CA THR A 406 -6.81 -3.93 -13.90
C THR A 406 -7.82 -3.12 -13.07
N ARG A 407 -8.74 -3.81 -12.39
CA ARG A 407 -9.74 -3.16 -11.51
C ARG A 407 -9.18 -2.68 -10.18
N GLY A 408 -7.97 -3.10 -9.84
CA GLY A 408 -7.31 -2.78 -8.59
C GLY A 408 -5.79 -2.86 -8.71
N PRO A 409 -5.07 -2.58 -7.61
CA PRO A 409 -3.61 -2.43 -7.59
C PRO A 409 -2.90 -3.72 -7.93
N VAL A 410 -1.85 -3.65 -8.74
CA VAL A 410 -1.08 -4.81 -9.18
C VAL A 410 0.12 -5.02 -8.26
N TYR A 411 0.10 -6.06 -7.43
CA TYR A 411 1.13 -6.29 -6.42
C TYR A 411 2.11 -7.42 -6.74
N ALA A 412 1.80 -8.24 -7.74
CA ALA A 412 2.68 -9.30 -8.20
C ALA A 412 2.44 -9.57 -9.68
N LEU A 413 3.53 -9.85 -10.39
CA LEU A 413 3.55 -10.19 -11.80
C LEU A 413 4.42 -11.42 -12.00
N TYR A 414 3.93 -12.36 -12.80
CA TYR A 414 4.67 -13.56 -13.19
C TYR A 414 4.64 -13.68 -14.71
N LEU A 415 5.79 -14.04 -15.27
CA LEU A 415 5.92 -14.45 -16.64
C LEU A 415 5.96 -15.97 -16.67
N ALA A 416 5.04 -16.59 -17.40
CA ALA A 416 4.98 -18.03 -17.54
C ALA A 416 4.46 -18.37 -18.93
N ASP A 417 5.12 -19.33 -19.58
CA ASP A 417 4.57 -19.98 -20.76
C ASP A 417 3.47 -20.94 -20.32
N ILE A 418 2.24 -20.64 -20.71
CA ILE A 418 1.07 -21.45 -20.37
C ILE A 418 0.47 -22.15 -21.60
N ASP A 419 1.07 -21.98 -22.78
CA ASP A 419 0.54 -22.49 -24.03
C ASP A 419 1.28 -23.76 -24.48
N GLN A 420 0.53 -24.84 -24.73
CA GLN A 420 1.16 -26.08 -25.21
C GLN A 420 1.46 -26.04 -26.70
N GLY A 421 2.66 -26.53 -27.06
CA GLY A 421 2.98 -26.97 -28.42
C GLY A 421 3.38 -25.84 -29.37
N GLU A 422 3.75 -24.67 -28.85
CA GLU A 422 4.28 -23.59 -29.66
C GLU A 422 5.71 -23.88 -30.12
N SER A 423 6.01 -23.58 -31.39
CA SER A 423 7.37 -23.73 -31.93
C SER A 423 8.34 -22.65 -31.44
N SER A 424 7.81 -21.59 -30.83
CA SER A 424 8.55 -20.46 -30.26
C SER A 424 7.76 -19.97 -29.05
N PRO A 425 7.93 -20.62 -27.88
CA PRO A 425 7.15 -20.29 -26.68
C PRO A 425 7.37 -18.83 -26.30
N ARG A 426 6.30 -18.15 -25.93
CA ARG A 426 6.30 -16.77 -25.41
C ARG A 426 5.56 -16.79 -24.08
N PRO A 427 6.11 -16.18 -23.03
CA PRO A 427 5.41 -16.15 -21.76
C PRO A 427 4.21 -15.19 -21.82
N GLU A 428 3.10 -15.63 -21.25
CA GLU A 428 2.00 -14.77 -20.85
C GLU A 428 2.33 -14.07 -19.53
N LEU A 429 1.52 -13.06 -19.22
CA LEU A 429 1.64 -12.31 -17.98
C LEU A 429 0.47 -12.63 -17.04
N VAL A 430 0.82 -13.09 -15.83
CA VAL A 430 -0.15 -13.31 -14.75
C VAL A 430 -0.02 -12.17 -13.74
N ALA A 431 -1.11 -11.46 -13.49
CA ALA A 431 -1.14 -10.34 -12.56
C ALA A 431 -2.06 -10.63 -11.37
N ARG A 432 -1.52 -10.52 -10.15
CA ARG A 432 -2.31 -10.46 -8.92
C ARG A 432 -2.70 -9.00 -8.68
N ALA A 433 -4.00 -8.70 -8.80
CA ALA A 433 -4.48 -7.33 -8.69
C ALA A 433 -5.76 -7.21 -7.86
N GLY A 434 -5.66 -6.54 -6.71
CA GLY A 434 -6.78 -6.39 -5.76
C GLY A 434 -7.39 -7.73 -5.34
N ASP A 435 -8.65 -7.93 -5.70
CA ASP A 435 -9.48 -9.12 -5.46
C ASP A 435 -9.60 -10.04 -6.70
N ALA A 436 -8.63 -9.96 -7.62
CA ALA A 436 -8.64 -10.80 -8.80
C ALA A 436 -7.24 -11.19 -9.30
N ILE A 437 -7.20 -12.28 -10.07
CA ILE A 437 -6.06 -12.72 -10.86
C ILE A 437 -6.39 -12.49 -12.33
N TYR A 438 -5.47 -11.86 -13.07
CA TYR A 438 -5.59 -11.60 -14.49
C TYR A 438 -4.57 -12.43 -15.24
N LEU A 439 -5.02 -13.09 -16.30
CA LEU A 439 -4.13 -13.69 -17.27
C LEU A 439 -4.18 -12.88 -18.56
N LEU A 440 -3.03 -12.37 -18.98
CA LEU A 440 -2.89 -11.45 -20.09
C LEU A 440 -2.06 -12.08 -21.20
N ASP A 441 -2.65 -12.11 -22.38
CA ASP A 441 -1.95 -12.43 -23.62
C ASP A 441 -1.03 -11.30 -24.02
N THR A 442 0.19 -11.65 -24.41
CA THR A 442 1.17 -10.76 -25.02
C THR A 442 1.02 -10.70 -26.56
N MET A 443 -0.01 -11.38 -27.10
CA MET A 443 -0.35 -11.46 -28.52
C MET A 443 -1.87 -11.32 -28.74
N GLY A 444 -2.32 -10.31 -29.49
CA GLY A 444 -3.73 -10.24 -29.93
C GLY A 444 -4.29 -8.85 -30.25
N SER A 445 -5.41 -8.80 -30.98
CA SER A 445 -6.19 -7.58 -31.25
C SER A 445 -7.36 -7.44 -30.26
N GLY A 446 -7.08 -7.62 -28.97
CA GLY A 446 -8.05 -7.58 -27.88
C GLY A 446 -8.31 -6.17 -27.34
N ILE A 447 -9.34 -6.03 -26.51
CA ILE A 447 -9.73 -4.78 -25.86
C ILE A 447 -8.70 -4.42 -24.77
N ALA A 448 -8.14 -3.20 -24.84
CA ALA A 448 -7.01 -2.74 -24.02
C ALA A 448 -7.35 -2.39 -22.55
N SER A 449 -8.43 -2.93 -21.99
CA SER A 449 -8.74 -2.78 -20.57
C SER A 449 -9.65 -3.90 -20.08
N ALA A 450 -9.58 -4.22 -18.79
CA ALA A 450 -10.70 -4.86 -18.13
C ALA A 450 -11.91 -3.91 -18.20
N ASP A 451 -13.13 -4.44 -18.33
CA ASP A 451 -14.33 -3.62 -18.11
C ASP A 451 -14.14 -2.83 -16.81
N ALA A 452 -14.40 -1.52 -16.88
CA ALA A 452 -14.33 -0.59 -15.74
C ALA A 452 -14.88 -1.28 -14.49
N PRO A 453 -14.30 -1.05 -13.29
CA PRO A 453 -14.75 -1.71 -12.08
C PRO A 453 -16.27 -1.63 -12.01
N ASP A 454 -16.91 -2.79 -11.86
CA ASP A 454 -18.29 -2.80 -11.42
C ASP A 454 -18.29 -1.98 -10.14
N ALA A 455 -19.17 -0.97 -10.08
CA ALA A 455 -19.31 -0.13 -8.90
C ALA A 455 -19.29 -1.04 -7.65
N PRO A 456 -18.56 -0.68 -6.58
CA PRO A 456 -18.46 -1.51 -5.39
C PRO A 456 -19.87 -1.97 -5.01
N PRO A 457 -20.07 -3.24 -4.63
CA PRO A 457 -21.40 -3.80 -4.39
C PRO A 457 -22.17 -2.81 -3.55
N ALA A 458 -23.29 -2.33 -4.09
CA ALA A 458 -24.07 -1.28 -3.48
C ALA A 458 -24.50 -1.75 -2.07
N THR A 459 -23.72 -1.38 -1.06
CA THR A 459 -24.11 -1.44 0.35
C THR A 459 -25.04 -0.27 0.69
N ALA A 460 -25.81 0.20 -0.31
CA ALA A 460 -26.95 1.08 -0.13
C ALA A 460 -28.22 0.32 0.32
N ALA A 461 -28.14 -0.99 0.57
CA ALA A 461 -29.28 -1.77 1.02
C ALA A 461 -29.44 -1.67 2.56
N ASN A 462 -29.99 -0.53 3.01
CA ASN A 462 -30.87 -0.34 4.18
C ASN A 462 -30.72 1.06 4.81
N LEU A 463 -30.77 2.13 4.01
CA LEU A 463 -31.14 3.43 4.56
C LEU A 463 -32.67 3.45 4.69
N PRO A 464 -33.23 3.71 5.88
CA PRO A 464 -34.67 3.76 6.05
C PRO A 464 -35.25 4.92 5.20
N ALA A 465 -36.33 4.62 4.47
CA ALA A 465 -36.89 5.49 3.43
C ALA A 465 -37.42 6.84 3.95
N ASP A 466 -37.56 6.98 5.27
CA ASP A 466 -37.94 8.21 5.96
C ASP A 466 -36.83 9.27 6.01
N LEU A 467 -35.57 8.88 5.74
CA LEU A 467 -34.43 9.80 5.65
C LEU A 467 -34.35 10.55 4.31
N LEU A 468 -35.18 10.24 3.32
CA LEU A 468 -35.17 10.82 1.96
C LEU A 468 -36.30 11.83 1.70
N ASN A 469 -36.89 12.42 2.74
CA ASN A 469 -37.94 13.43 2.58
C ASN A 469 -37.34 14.82 2.25
N ASP A 470 -37.81 15.42 1.15
CA ASP A 470 -37.32 16.66 0.52
C ASP A 470 -37.87 17.98 1.12
N GLU A 471 -38.38 18.02 2.35
CA GLU A 471 -38.84 19.26 2.98
C GLU A 471 -37.84 19.81 4.01
N GLY A 472 -36.93 20.69 3.59
CA GLY A 472 -36.00 21.47 4.43
C GLY A 472 -34.51 21.31 4.08
N VAL A 473 -33.63 22.11 4.70
CA VAL A 473 -32.16 22.00 4.59
C VAL A 473 -31.65 20.82 5.40
N THR A 474 -30.92 19.93 4.75
CA THR A 474 -30.25 18.78 5.36
C THR A 474 -28.80 19.08 5.72
N LEU A 475 -28.45 18.90 7.00
CA LEU A 475 -27.06 18.81 7.47
C LEU A 475 -26.70 17.34 7.78
N LEU A 476 -25.62 16.85 7.20
CA LEU A 476 -24.99 15.59 7.53
C LEU A 476 -23.71 15.84 8.33
N ALA A 477 -23.69 15.40 9.58
CA ALA A 477 -22.50 15.42 10.40
C ALA A 477 -21.89 14.02 10.45
N LEU A 478 -20.73 13.88 9.80
CA LEU A 478 -19.85 12.73 9.93
C LEU A 478 -19.04 12.85 11.22
N GLY A 479 -18.64 11.70 11.75
CA GLY A 479 -17.77 11.63 12.93
C GLY A 479 -16.30 11.75 12.56
N ASP A 480 -15.47 11.08 13.37
CA ASP A 480 -14.03 11.03 13.19
C ASP A 480 -13.69 10.33 11.87
N LEU A 481 -13.00 11.06 11.01
CA LEU A 481 -12.43 10.53 9.78
C LEU A 481 -10.91 10.51 9.93
N SER A 482 -10.37 9.29 9.98
CA SER A 482 -8.94 9.07 9.85
C SER A 482 -8.63 8.58 8.44
N LEU A 483 -7.69 9.25 7.77
CA LEU A 483 -7.13 8.83 6.49
C LEU A 483 -5.74 8.19 6.66
N ALA A 484 -5.25 8.10 7.90
CA ALA A 484 -3.95 7.53 8.25
C ALA A 484 -3.98 6.01 8.47
N GLY A 485 -2.81 5.42 8.71
CA GLY A 485 -2.65 3.99 9.02
C GLY A 485 -3.17 3.11 7.88
N ALA A 486 -3.98 2.09 8.21
CA ALA A 486 -4.53 1.15 7.23
C ALA A 486 -5.30 1.81 6.08
N VAL A 487 -5.89 3.00 6.26
CA VAL A 487 -6.55 3.72 5.16
C VAL A 487 -5.51 4.29 4.19
N ALA A 488 -4.43 4.89 4.69
CA ALA A 488 -3.32 5.35 3.85
C ALA A 488 -2.57 4.17 3.22
N GLU A 489 -2.31 3.12 4.00
CA GLU A 489 -1.65 1.87 3.59
C GLU A 489 -2.55 0.95 2.76
N ARG A 490 -3.81 1.30 2.51
CA ARG A 490 -4.70 0.53 1.63
C ARG A 490 -5.52 1.44 0.72
N ARG A 491 -5.10 2.69 0.55
CA ARG A 491 -5.82 3.75 -0.18
C ARG A 491 -6.19 3.33 -1.60
N TRP A 492 -5.32 2.54 -2.18
CA TRP A 492 -5.42 1.93 -3.50
C TRP A 492 -6.55 0.89 -3.62
N LEU A 493 -7.09 0.33 -2.52
CA LEU A 493 -8.32 -0.49 -2.54
C LEU A 493 -9.60 0.35 -2.67
N LEU A 494 -9.52 1.66 -2.42
CA LEU A 494 -10.68 2.53 -2.27
C LEU A 494 -11.06 3.26 -3.57
N GLY A 495 -10.24 3.13 -4.62
CA GLY A 495 -10.44 3.81 -5.89
C GLY A 495 -10.45 5.34 -5.78
N ALA A 496 -10.96 6.02 -6.81
CA ALA A 496 -11.02 7.48 -6.86
C ALA A 496 -12.01 8.09 -5.83
N ASP A 497 -13.00 7.32 -5.40
CA ASP A 497 -14.03 7.77 -4.46
C ASP A 497 -13.66 7.57 -2.98
N GLY A 498 -12.57 6.84 -2.72
CA GLY A 498 -11.95 6.75 -1.39
C GLY A 498 -12.83 6.08 -0.34
N VAL A 499 -12.45 6.30 0.93
CA VAL A 499 -13.14 5.70 2.10
C VAL A 499 -14.60 6.14 2.24
N LEU A 500 -14.97 7.28 1.64
CA LEU A 500 -16.34 7.80 1.64
C LEU A 500 -17.18 7.34 0.43
N GLY A 501 -16.59 6.63 -0.53
CA GLY A 501 -17.27 6.24 -1.78
C GLY A 501 -18.54 5.41 -1.54
N GLY A 502 -18.51 4.49 -0.57
CA GLY A 502 -19.67 3.65 -0.22
C GLY A 502 -20.88 4.42 0.32
N ILE A 503 -20.69 5.65 0.82
CA ILE A 503 -21.76 6.52 1.32
C ILE A 503 -22.02 7.73 0.42
N ARG A 504 -21.45 7.76 -0.79
CA ARG A 504 -21.60 8.87 -1.74
C ARG A 504 -23.05 9.33 -1.95
N PRO A 505 -24.04 8.43 -2.14
CA PRO A 505 -25.44 8.86 -2.30
C PRO A 505 -25.99 9.58 -1.08
N LEU A 506 -25.50 9.27 0.13
CA LEU A 506 -25.90 9.96 1.36
C LEU A 506 -25.27 11.36 1.42
N LEU A 507 -24.00 11.49 1.05
CA LEU A 507 -23.32 12.79 0.97
C LEU A 507 -24.04 13.71 -0.03
N ASP A 508 -24.36 13.19 -1.22
CA ASP A 508 -25.04 13.94 -2.29
C ASP A 508 -26.48 14.32 -1.95
N SER A 509 -27.10 13.63 -0.99
CA SER A 509 -28.46 13.93 -0.53
C SER A 509 -28.54 15.00 0.55
N ALA A 510 -27.41 15.53 1.03
CA ALA A 510 -27.33 16.56 2.05
C ALA A 510 -26.94 17.90 1.43
N ASP A 511 -27.48 18.99 1.97
CA ASP A 511 -27.12 20.34 1.51
C ASP A 511 -25.84 20.87 2.16
N LEU A 512 -25.47 20.32 3.33
CA LEU A 512 -24.20 20.56 4.01
C LEU A 512 -23.67 19.26 4.60
N VAL A 513 -22.37 19.01 4.44
CA VAL A 513 -21.64 17.88 5.01
C VAL A 513 -20.47 18.39 5.85
N ALA A 514 -20.44 17.99 7.12
CA ALA A 514 -19.36 18.30 8.04
C ALA A 514 -18.64 17.02 8.49
N VAL A 515 -17.32 17.08 8.69
CA VAL A 515 -16.53 15.95 9.20
C VAL A 515 -15.55 16.39 10.29
N ASN A 516 -15.29 15.54 11.28
CA ASN A 516 -14.15 15.72 12.19
C ASN A 516 -12.91 15.05 11.57
N LEU A 517 -11.98 15.84 11.04
CA LEU A 517 -10.81 15.30 10.34
C LEU A 517 -9.67 15.06 11.34
N GLU A 518 -9.44 13.79 11.66
CA GLU A 518 -8.48 13.33 12.66
C GLU A 518 -7.16 12.88 12.01
N THR A 519 -6.69 13.59 10.98
CA THR A 519 -5.48 13.21 10.23
C THR A 519 -4.73 14.42 9.74
N VAL A 520 -3.41 14.40 9.93
CA VAL A 520 -2.51 15.36 9.29
C VAL A 520 -2.28 14.91 7.85
N LEU A 521 -2.61 15.79 6.91
CA LEU A 521 -2.42 15.60 5.47
C LEU A 521 -1.15 16.33 5.03
N SER A 522 -0.02 15.62 5.03
CA SER A 522 1.31 16.19 4.85
C SER A 522 2.29 15.17 4.26
N PRO A 523 3.28 15.57 3.43
CA PRO A 523 4.37 14.68 3.03
C PRO A 523 5.29 14.29 4.21
N GLY A 524 5.19 14.97 5.36
CA GLY A 524 5.97 14.68 6.55
C GLY A 524 5.87 15.79 7.61
N GLY A 525 6.86 15.86 8.51
CA GLY A 525 6.92 16.94 9.50
C GLY A 525 7.57 16.52 10.81
N THR A 526 7.56 17.40 11.80
CA THR A 526 8.12 17.10 13.11
C THR A 526 7.09 16.33 13.92
N ALA A 527 7.29 15.01 14.04
CA ALA A 527 6.43 14.14 14.82
C ALA A 527 6.31 14.61 16.28
N ALA A 528 5.08 14.68 16.78
CA ALA A 528 4.80 14.93 18.18
C ALA A 528 5.28 13.75 19.03
N ALA A 529 5.68 14.02 20.28
CA ALA A 529 6.11 13.00 21.22
C ALA A 529 4.90 12.24 21.82
N LYS A 530 4.17 11.49 20.99
CA LYS A 530 3.09 10.57 21.37
C LYS A 530 3.10 9.31 20.51
N ALA A 531 2.42 8.26 20.98
CA ALA A 531 2.44 6.94 20.32
C ALA A 531 1.46 6.82 19.14
N ASP A 532 0.30 7.49 19.20
CA ASP A 532 -0.73 7.45 18.14
C ASP A 532 -0.60 8.68 17.24
N LEU A 533 0.26 8.60 16.23
CA LEU A 533 0.47 9.65 15.23
C LEU A 533 -0.32 9.33 13.96
N ARG A 534 -1.05 10.33 13.43
CA ARG A 534 -1.87 10.17 12.22
C ARG A 534 -1.36 11.05 11.10
N LEU A 535 -0.61 10.43 10.20
CA LEU A 535 -0.12 11.03 8.95
C LEU A 535 -0.76 10.34 7.75
N ALA A 536 -1.13 11.12 6.76
CA ALA A 536 -1.42 10.63 5.43
C ALA A 536 -0.92 11.62 4.36
N PRO A 537 -0.66 11.16 3.12
CA PRO A 537 -0.25 12.04 2.03
C PRO A 537 -1.31 13.14 1.76
N PRO A 538 -0.91 14.37 1.37
CA PRO A 538 -1.83 15.46 1.08
C PRO A 538 -2.85 15.13 -0.03
N THR A 539 -2.44 14.26 -0.96
CA THR A 539 -3.27 13.80 -2.08
C THR A 539 -4.55 13.10 -1.62
N LEU A 540 -4.58 12.50 -0.42
CA LEU A 540 -5.78 11.87 0.13
C LEU A 540 -6.88 12.86 0.54
N ALA A 541 -6.61 14.16 0.53
CA ALA A 541 -7.66 15.17 0.63
C ALA A 541 -8.75 14.97 -0.45
N ALA A 542 -8.42 14.39 -1.61
CA ALA A 542 -9.37 14.09 -2.67
C ALA A 542 -10.56 13.22 -2.22
N TYR A 543 -10.36 12.38 -1.18
CA TYR A 543 -11.43 11.56 -0.60
C TYR A 543 -12.46 12.35 0.20
N LEU A 544 -12.18 13.62 0.49
CA LEU A 544 -13.12 14.56 1.12
C LEU A 544 -14.06 15.21 0.10
N ARG A 545 -14.07 14.76 -1.17
CA ARG A 545 -15.05 15.23 -2.15
C ARG A 545 -16.46 15.14 -1.56
N GLY A 546 -17.26 16.19 -1.69
CA GLY A 546 -18.61 16.25 -1.12
C GLY A 546 -18.69 16.50 0.38
N VAL A 547 -17.56 16.78 1.03
CA VAL A 547 -17.51 17.39 2.36
C VAL A 547 -17.42 18.90 2.18
N ASP A 548 -18.23 19.67 2.89
CA ASP A 548 -18.21 21.14 2.84
C ASP A 548 -17.29 21.74 3.90
N VAL A 549 -17.20 21.11 5.08
CA VAL A 549 -16.41 21.64 6.20
C VAL A 549 -15.71 20.54 7.01
N ALA A 550 -14.40 20.73 7.24
CA ALA A 550 -13.58 19.93 8.15
C ALA A 550 -13.42 20.63 9.51
N LEU A 551 -13.72 19.92 10.58
CA LEU A 551 -13.53 20.35 11.96
C LEU A 551 -12.17 19.84 12.42
N LEU A 552 -11.29 20.77 12.83
CA LEU A 552 -9.87 20.50 13.11
C LEU A 552 -9.48 20.78 14.57
N ALA A 553 -10.41 21.19 15.45
CA ALA A 553 -10.10 21.22 16.87
C ALA A 553 -10.23 19.80 17.44
N ASN A 554 -9.17 19.02 17.29
CA ASN A 554 -9.01 17.67 17.83
C ASN A 554 -7.56 17.42 18.28
N ASP A 555 -7.26 16.21 18.73
CA ASP A 555 -5.95 15.83 19.24
C ASP A 555 -4.94 15.37 18.19
N HIS A 556 -5.36 15.26 16.93
CA HIS A 556 -4.50 14.83 15.83
C HIS A 556 -4.03 15.95 14.90
N SER A 557 -4.63 17.14 14.98
CA SER A 557 -4.32 18.25 14.07
C SER A 557 -2.88 18.80 14.15
N LEU A 558 -2.10 18.38 15.16
CA LEU A 558 -0.70 18.81 15.36
C LEU A 558 0.28 17.64 15.49
N ASP A 559 -0.10 16.44 15.02
CA ASP A 559 0.75 15.24 15.12
C ASP A 559 2.10 15.39 14.44
N PHE A 560 2.18 16.23 13.40
CA PHE A 560 3.42 16.53 12.69
C PHE A 560 3.78 18.03 12.74
N GLY A 561 3.33 18.68 13.82
CA GLY A 561 3.61 20.08 14.12
C GLY A 561 2.93 21.07 13.18
N LEU A 562 3.38 22.33 13.25
CA LEU A 562 2.79 23.43 12.47
C LEU A 562 2.97 23.28 10.96
N GLY A 563 4.07 22.63 10.53
CA GLY A 563 4.27 22.29 9.11
C GLY A 563 3.16 21.39 8.60
N GLY A 564 2.91 20.26 9.28
CA GLY A 564 1.84 19.34 8.91
C GLY A 564 0.44 19.96 8.98
N LEU A 565 0.18 20.83 9.97
CA LEU A 565 -1.09 21.58 10.03
C LEU A 565 -1.25 22.50 8.81
N ASN A 566 -0.22 23.25 8.44
CA ASN A 566 -0.27 24.12 7.26
C ASN A 566 -0.50 23.33 5.96
N ASP A 567 0.19 22.20 5.79
CA ASP A 567 0.00 21.32 4.64
C ASP A 567 -1.42 20.76 4.58
N THR A 568 -1.99 20.42 5.75
CA THR A 568 -3.39 19.99 5.86
C THR A 568 -4.36 21.09 5.42
N LEU A 569 -4.17 22.32 5.89
CA LEU A 569 -4.99 23.46 5.48
C LEU A 569 -4.88 23.72 3.97
N ALA A 570 -3.67 23.64 3.41
CA ALA A 570 -3.47 23.78 1.97
C ALA A 570 -4.21 22.67 1.20
N ALA A 571 -4.12 21.42 1.64
CA ALA A 571 -4.79 20.28 1.04
C ALA A 571 -6.32 20.44 1.04
N LEU A 572 -6.92 20.88 2.14
CA LEU A 572 -8.35 21.16 2.24
C LEU A 572 -8.81 22.26 1.27
N LEU A 573 -8.02 23.34 1.17
CA LEU A 573 -8.30 24.43 0.24
C LEU A 573 -8.28 23.96 -1.23
N THR A 574 -7.40 23.01 -1.60
CA THR A 574 -7.40 22.45 -2.96
C THR A 574 -8.69 21.71 -3.31
N GLN A 575 -9.39 21.18 -2.31
CA GLN A 575 -10.65 20.44 -2.45
C GLN A 575 -11.89 21.31 -2.24
N ASN A 576 -11.71 22.62 -2.03
CA ASN A 576 -12.77 23.56 -1.63
C ASN A 576 -13.49 23.16 -0.33
N VAL A 577 -12.79 22.46 0.58
CA VAL A 577 -13.31 22.10 1.89
C VAL A 577 -12.98 23.24 2.86
N ALA A 578 -14.01 23.88 3.43
CA ALA A 578 -13.80 24.88 4.48
C ALA A 578 -13.31 24.22 5.78
N TYR A 579 -12.80 24.99 6.72
CA TYR A 579 -12.37 24.45 8.01
C TYR A 579 -12.70 25.36 9.18
N ALA A 580 -12.78 24.77 10.38
CA ALA A 580 -12.94 25.49 11.64
C ALA A 580 -12.17 24.79 12.78
N GLY A 581 -11.80 25.54 13.81
CA GLY A 581 -11.18 25.00 15.03
C GLY A 581 -9.66 25.08 15.12
N VAL A 582 -9.00 25.70 14.15
CA VAL A 582 -7.54 25.95 14.16
C VAL A 582 -7.25 27.37 13.70
N GLY A 583 -6.16 27.95 14.19
CA GLY A 583 -5.76 29.31 13.82
C GLY A 583 -4.34 29.65 14.24
N VAL A 584 -3.85 30.81 13.79
CA VAL A 584 -2.54 31.36 14.17
C VAL A 584 -2.51 31.86 15.62
N ASN A 585 -3.69 32.01 16.24
CA ASN A 585 -3.93 32.39 17.63
C ASN A 585 -5.39 32.08 18.01
N GLY A 586 -5.76 32.32 19.27
CA GLY A 586 -7.10 31.99 19.77
C GLY A 586 -8.23 32.75 19.12
N GLU A 587 -7.99 34.00 18.73
CA GLU A 587 -8.99 34.83 18.05
C GLU A 587 -9.36 34.27 16.67
N THR A 588 -8.39 33.71 15.95
CA THR A 588 -8.60 33.09 14.64
C THR A 588 -9.07 31.65 14.74
N ALA A 589 -8.61 30.89 15.75
CA ALA A 589 -9.00 29.49 15.93
C ALA A 589 -10.50 29.32 16.24
N VAL A 590 -11.12 30.29 16.90
CA VAL A 590 -12.55 30.28 17.24
C VAL A 590 -13.46 30.88 16.15
N GLN A 591 -12.90 31.30 15.01
CA GLN A 591 -13.73 31.82 13.92
C GLN A 591 -14.57 30.70 13.29
N PRO A 592 -15.88 30.92 13.07
CA PRO A 592 -16.71 29.90 12.47
C PRO A 592 -16.49 29.80 10.96
N ALA A 593 -16.59 28.59 10.41
CA ALA A 593 -16.89 28.45 8.98
C ALA A 593 -18.39 28.74 8.76
N LEU A 594 -18.68 29.71 7.88
CA LEU A 594 -20.04 30.22 7.66
C LEU A 594 -20.60 29.77 6.32
N PHE A 595 -21.81 29.23 6.34
CA PHE A 595 -22.55 28.82 5.15
C PHE A 595 -23.93 29.45 5.12
N THR A 596 -24.45 29.66 3.92
CA THR A 596 -25.86 30.05 3.72
C THR A 596 -26.49 29.09 2.72
N VAL A 597 -27.51 28.34 3.16
CA VAL A 597 -28.27 27.40 2.34
C VAL A 597 -29.74 27.74 2.50
N ASP A 598 -30.43 27.99 1.38
CA ASP A 598 -31.86 28.33 1.33
C ASP A 598 -32.28 29.39 2.37
N GLY A 599 -31.47 30.45 2.47
CA GLY A 599 -31.70 31.58 3.38
C GLY A 599 -31.40 31.31 4.87
N LEU A 600 -31.07 30.07 5.24
CA LEU A 600 -30.57 29.70 6.57
C LEU A 600 -29.06 29.89 6.65
N ARG A 601 -28.59 30.48 7.74
CA ARG A 601 -27.16 30.68 8.02
C ARG A 601 -26.67 29.65 9.01
N PHE A 602 -25.61 28.95 8.63
CA PHE A 602 -24.92 27.95 9.45
C PHE A 602 -23.56 28.48 9.87
N ALA A 603 -23.18 28.20 11.11
CA ALA A 603 -21.88 28.52 11.67
C ALA A 603 -21.30 27.24 12.29
N PHE A 604 -20.19 26.76 11.73
CA PHE A 604 -19.47 25.62 12.25
C PHE A 604 -18.32 26.11 13.13
N LEU A 605 -18.38 25.72 14.40
CA LEU A 605 -17.35 25.97 15.39
C LEU A 605 -16.83 24.60 15.86
N SER A 606 -15.54 24.50 16.07
CA SER A 606 -14.88 23.27 16.54
C SER A 606 -13.99 23.63 17.72
N PHE A 607 -14.07 22.87 18.81
CA PHE A 607 -13.29 23.09 20.02
C PHE A 607 -12.77 21.76 20.59
N SER A 608 -11.56 21.76 21.14
CA SER A 608 -10.95 20.60 21.78
C SER A 608 -10.59 20.87 23.23
N ASN A 609 -10.77 19.86 24.09
CA ASN A 609 -10.29 19.85 25.48
C ASN A 609 -8.99 19.04 25.64
N VAL A 610 -8.36 18.63 24.53
CA VAL A 610 -7.17 17.79 24.57
C VAL A 610 -5.96 18.68 24.86
N ALA A 611 -5.15 18.25 25.85
CA ALA A 611 -3.99 18.88 26.48
C ALA A 611 -3.68 20.34 26.06
N ASN A 612 -3.70 21.27 27.04
CA ASN A 612 -3.39 22.71 26.92
C ASN A 612 -2.13 23.08 26.11
N THR A 613 -1.22 22.13 25.84
CA THR A 613 -0.01 22.29 25.02
C THR A 613 -0.27 22.65 23.56
N TYR A 614 -1.46 22.35 23.02
CA TYR A 614 -1.81 22.57 21.61
C TYR A 614 -2.83 23.70 21.40
N ALA A 615 -3.26 24.35 22.48
CA ALA A 615 -4.24 25.42 22.41
C ALA A 615 -3.67 26.62 21.66
N ALA A 616 -4.45 27.14 20.73
CA ALA A 616 -4.20 28.43 20.11
C ALA A 616 -4.51 29.52 21.15
N ASP A 617 -3.66 29.74 22.15
CA ASP A 617 -3.79 30.92 23.02
C ASP A 617 -3.16 32.12 22.29
N ASN A 618 -1.88 32.41 22.57
CA ASN A 618 -1.09 33.44 21.88
C ASN A 618 -0.15 32.83 20.81
N GLN A 619 -0.46 31.64 20.33
CA GLN A 619 0.35 30.89 19.38
C GLN A 619 -0.57 30.10 18.42
N PRO A 620 -0.04 29.59 17.30
CA PRO A 620 -0.82 28.75 16.40
C PRO A 620 -1.24 27.43 17.07
N GLY A 621 -2.46 26.97 16.81
CA GLY A 621 -2.96 25.71 17.38
C GLY A 621 -4.46 25.49 17.21
N VAL A 622 -5.03 24.64 18.07
CA VAL A 622 -6.46 24.29 18.08
C VAL A 622 -7.28 25.18 19.02
N ALA A 623 -8.55 25.41 18.71
CA ALA A 623 -9.48 26.17 19.53
C ALA A 623 -9.81 25.43 20.83
N ARG A 624 -9.69 26.13 21.96
CA ARG A 624 -9.88 25.55 23.29
C ARG A 624 -11.36 25.39 23.67
N ALA A 625 -11.71 24.22 24.18
CA ALA A 625 -13.03 23.94 24.75
C ALA A 625 -13.10 24.36 26.23
N ASP A 626 -13.33 25.65 26.47
CA ASP A 626 -13.78 26.14 27.78
C ASP A 626 -15.07 26.96 27.66
N ALA A 627 -15.85 27.00 28.75
CA ALA A 627 -17.17 27.59 28.72
C ALA A 627 -17.17 29.08 28.34
N ALA A 628 -16.12 29.84 28.70
CA ALA A 628 -16.04 31.25 28.38
C ALA A 628 -15.74 31.47 26.90
N THR A 629 -14.76 30.72 26.37
CA THR A 629 -14.37 30.76 24.95
C THR A 629 -15.52 30.33 24.04
N ILE A 630 -16.17 29.21 24.34
CA ILE A 630 -17.32 28.72 23.58
C ILE A 630 -18.47 29.74 23.61
N THR A 631 -18.79 30.28 24.79
CA THR A 631 -19.87 31.28 24.92
C THR A 631 -19.56 32.53 24.10
N ALA A 632 -18.32 33.03 24.16
CA ALA A 632 -17.90 34.20 23.40
C ALA A 632 -18.02 33.95 21.88
N ALA A 633 -17.54 32.80 21.40
CA ALA A 633 -17.58 32.44 19.98
C ALA A 633 -19.01 32.24 19.44
N VAL A 634 -19.91 31.64 20.22
CA VAL A 634 -21.32 31.43 19.82
C VAL A 634 -22.15 32.72 19.87
N THR A 635 -21.74 33.70 20.69
CA THR A 635 -22.47 34.97 20.85
C THR A 635 -22.02 36.07 19.89
N ALA A 636 -20.78 36.00 19.39
CA ALA A 636 -20.28 36.79 18.28
C ALA A 636 -21.10 36.53 16.99
#